data_AF-X0T564-F1
#
_entry.id   AF-X0T564-F1
#
_cell.length_a   1.000
_cell.length_b   1.000
_cell.length_c   1.000
_cell.angle_alpha   90.00
_cell.angle_beta   90.00
_cell.angle_gamma   90.00
#
_symmetry.space_group_name_H-M   'P 1'
#
loop_
_entity.id
_entity.type
_entity.pdbx_description
1 polymer ?
#
loop_
_entity_poly.entity_id
_entity_poly.type
_entity_poly.pdbx_seq_one_letter_code
_entity_poly.pdbx_strand_id
1 'polypeptide(L)'
;MSVMFYEQSEAESQTTEPTWQDKLVIIKTIDHEASYLIWYHAELAGELTNKAIGARVTLDGDEIGRVAYIPSADTDWHLLSGYKGKNIAAGEHTLKIQFAVEHSSQTATIRR
;
A
#
# COMPACT_ATOMS: atom_id res chain seq x y z
N MET A 1 25.60 10.84 6.52
CA MET A 1 24.80 11.32 5.37
C MET A 1 23.44 10.65 5.49
N SER A 2 22.34 11.40 5.55
CA SER A 2 20.99 10.80 5.56
C SER A 2 20.55 10.64 4.11
N VAL A 3 20.13 9.44 3.72
CA VAL A 3 19.65 9.14 2.37
C VAL A 3 18.13 9.10 2.41
N MET A 4 17.49 9.92 1.58
CA MET A 4 16.03 10.00 1.44
C MET A 4 15.62 9.50 0.06
N PHE A 5 14.59 8.67 0.02
CA PHE A 5 13.96 8.19 -1.22
C PHE A 5 12.49 8.55 -1.18
N TYR A 6 11.95 8.98 -2.32
CA TYR A 6 10.56 9.38 -2.46
C TYR A 6 10.06 8.99 -3.83
N GLU A 7 8.89 8.34 -3.86
CA GLU A 7 8.17 7.95 -5.06
C GLU A 7 6.67 8.08 -4.77
N GLN A 8 5.89 8.38 -5.79
CA GLN A 8 4.43 8.52 -5.69
C GLN A 8 3.73 8.04 -6.96
N SER A 9 2.48 7.61 -6.83
CA SER A 9 1.60 7.27 -7.96
C SER A 9 0.49 8.31 -8.07
N GLU A 10 0.47 9.11 -9.14
CA GLU A 10 -0.47 10.24 -9.27
C GLU A 10 -1.87 9.85 -9.78
N ALA A 11 -1.98 8.77 -10.55
CA ALA A 11 -3.25 8.34 -11.12
C ALA A 11 -4.06 7.51 -10.11
N GLU A 12 -5.38 7.55 -10.18
CA GLU A 12 -6.23 6.58 -9.47
C GLU A 12 -6.11 5.19 -10.14
N SER A 13 -6.40 4.14 -9.39
CA SER A 13 -6.49 2.79 -9.94
C SER A 13 -7.60 2.01 -9.28
N GLN A 14 -8.16 1.07 -10.03
CA GLN A 14 -9.29 0.25 -9.60
C GLN A 14 -8.99 -1.22 -9.75
N THR A 15 -9.61 -2.03 -8.90
CA THR A 15 -9.58 -3.49 -9.02
C THR A 15 -10.86 -4.11 -8.51
N THR A 16 -11.24 -5.24 -9.11
CA THR A 16 -12.23 -6.19 -8.62
C THR A 16 -11.57 -7.52 -8.21
N GLU A 17 -10.24 -7.57 -8.19
CA GLU A 17 -9.52 -8.80 -7.88
C GLU A 17 -9.49 -9.08 -6.38
N PRO A 18 -9.87 -10.31 -5.95
CA PRO A 18 -9.76 -10.71 -4.55
C PRO A 18 -8.30 -11.01 -4.14
N THR A 19 -7.37 -10.89 -5.08
CA THR A 19 -5.93 -11.02 -4.86
C THR A 19 -5.27 -9.64 -4.86
N TRP A 20 -4.21 -9.49 -4.06
CA TRP A 20 -3.48 -8.23 -3.92
C TRP A 20 -2.88 -7.76 -5.24
N GLN A 21 -3.34 -6.60 -5.71
CA GLN A 21 -2.81 -5.91 -6.88
C GLN A 21 -1.78 -4.87 -6.46
N ASP A 22 -0.69 -4.77 -7.22
CA ASP A 22 0.36 -3.77 -6.98
C ASP A 22 -0.11 -2.39 -7.48
N LYS A 23 -0.17 -1.40 -6.59
CA LYS A 23 -0.44 0.00 -6.94
C LYS A 23 0.83 0.81 -7.14
N LEU A 24 1.77 0.65 -6.22
CA LEU A 24 3.09 1.28 -6.27
C LEU A 24 4.12 0.21 -5.97
N VAL A 25 5.18 0.14 -6.77
CA VAL A 25 6.32 -0.77 -6.58
C VAL A 25 7.58 0.07 -6.65
N ILE A 26 8.36 0.04 -5.56
CA ILE A 26 9.66 0.71 -5.48
C ILE A 26 10.70 -0.38 -5.30
N ILE A 27 11.63 -0.47 -6.24
CA ILE A 27 12.78 -1.36 -6.15
C ILE A 27 14.00 -0.48 -5.85
N LYS A 28 14.72 -0.80 -4.78
CA LYS A 28 15.87 -0.01 -4.35
C LYS A 28 17.03 -0.88 -3.91
N THR A 29 18.20 -0.60 -4.45
CA THR A 29 19.47 -1.13 -3.94
C THR A 29 19.97 -0.28 -2.78
N ILE A 30 20.26 -0.94 -1.67
CA ILE A 30 20.85 -0.38 -0.46
C ILE A 30 22.32 -0.81 -0.39
N ASP A 31 23.24 0.15 -0.31
CA ASP A 31 24.68 -0.11 -0.37
C ASP A 31 25.25 -0.68 0.94
N HIS A 32 24.66 -0.27 2.07
CA HIS A 32 25.10 -0.66 3.41
C HIS A 32 23.89 -0.87 4.33
N GLU A 33 23.99 -1.87 5.20
CA GLU A 33 22.96 -2.12 6.21
C GLU A 33 22.78 -0.89 7.12
N ALA A 34 21.54 -0.42 7.24
CA ALA A 34 21.22 0.76 8.05
C ALA A 34 19.76 0.77 8.52
N SER A 35 19.48 1.63 9.50
CA SER A 35 18.11 1.89 9.95
C SER A 35 17.44 2.94 9.07
N TYR A 36 16.30 2.58 8.50
CA TYR A 36 15.46 3.43 7.67
C TYR A 36 14.12 3.69 8.34
N LEU A 37 13.60 4.90 8.12
CA LEU A 37 12.22 5.25 8.43
C LEU A 37 11.42 5.17 7.13
N ILE A 38 10.44 4.27 7.10
CA ILE A 38 9.53 4.09 5.97
C ILE A 38 8.25 4.85 6.30
N TRP A 39 7.87 5.81 5.46
CA TRP A 39 6.60 6.53 5.51
C TRP A 39 5.73 6.13 4.34
N TYR A 40 4.45 5.88 4.60
CA TYR A 40 3.50 5.47 3.56
C TYR A 40 2.15 6.17 3.75
N HIS A 41 1.50 6.41 2.61
CA HIS A 41 0.20 7.03 2.50
C HIS A 41 -0.51 6.53 1.24
N ALA A 42 -1.81 6.29 1.36
CA ALA A 42 -2.74 6.08 0.26
C ALA A 42 -4.17 6.25 0.77
N GLU A 43 -5.08 6.63 -0.12
CA GLU A 43 -6.52 6.66 0.15
C GLU A 43 -7.22 5.56 -0.64
N LEU A 44 -8.16 4.88 0.02
CA LEU A 44 -8.95 3.79 -0.56
C LEU A 44 -10.43 4.08 -0.44
N ALA A 45 -11.21 3.73 -1.45
CA ALA A 45 -12.67 3.72 -1.45
C ALA A 45 -13.20 2.42 -2.07
N GLY A 46 -14.41 2.03 -1.67
CA GLY A 46 -15.11 0.88 -2.23
C GLY A 46 -16.55 1.21 -2.57
N GLU A 47 -17.10 0.56 -3.60
CA GLU A 47 -18.42 0.87 -4.15
C GLU A 47 -19.57 0.27 -3.32
N LEU A 48 -19.41 -0.94 -2.81
CA LEU A 48 -20.42 -1.69 -2.07
C LEU A 48 -20.24 -1.57 -0.55
N THR A 49 -21.35 -1.41 0.16
CA THR A 49 -21.37 -1.22 1.63
C THR A 49 -21.54 -2.50 2.45
N ASN A 50 -21.44 -3.65 1.79
CA ASN A 50 -21.59 -4.97 2.39
C ASN A 50 -20.43 -5.93 2.05
N LYS A 51 -19.34 -5.40 1.48
CA LYS A 51 -18.15 -6.15 1.07
C LYS A 51 -16.90 -5.36 1.45
N ALA A 52 -15.94 -6.03 2.08
CA ALA A 52 -14.72 -5.38 2.52
C ALA A 52 -13.77 -5.09 1.35
N ILE A 53 -12.96 -4.05 1.54
CA ILE A 53 -11.79 -3.74 0.74
C ILE A 53 -10.59 -3.58 1.66
N GLY A 54 -9.38 -3.63 1.11
CA GLY A 54 -8.19 -3.37 1.89
C GLY A 54 -7.00 -2.91 1.07
N ALA A 55 -6.05 -2.32 1.77
CA ALA A 55 -4.71 -2.07 1.27
C ALA A 55 -3.66 -2.46 2.30
N ARG A 56 -2.47 -2.76 1.81
CA ARG A 56 -1.31 -3.09 2.63
C ARG A 56 -0.03 -2.53 2.04
N VAL A 57 0.96 -2.40 2.91
CA VAL A 57 2.33 -2.07 2.54
C VAL A 57 3.21 -3.27 2.84
N THR A 58 4.02 -3.69 1.87
CA THR A 58 4.97 -4.79 2.05
C THR A 58 6.39 -4.36 1.76
N LEU A 59 7.34 -4.88 2.53
CA LEU A 59 8.79 -4.77 2.29
C LEU A 59 9.32 -6.19 2.10
N ASP A 60 9.82 -6.51 0.91
CA ASP A 60 10.33 -7.85 0.54
C ASP A 60 9.31 -8.98 0.77
N GLY A 61 8.02 -8.65 0.69
CA GLY A 61 6.91 -9.57 0.94
C GLY A 61 6.37 -9.53 2.37
N ASP A 62 7.12 -8.98 3.34
CA ASP A 62 6.64 -8.82 4.72
C ASP A 62 5.66 -7.64 4.82
N GLU A 63 4.48 -7.88 5.40
CA GLU A 63 3.51 -6.81 5.67
C GLU A 63 4.01 -5.90 6.81
N ILE A 64 4.12 -4.59 6.52
CA ILE A 64 4.55 -3.57 7.49
C ILE A 64 3.47 -2.54 7.80
N GLY A 65 2.32 -2.62 7.14
CA GLY A 65 1.15 -1.77 7.35
C GLY A 65 -0.07 -2.32 6.60
N ARG A 66 -1.27 -2.12 7.15
CA ARG A 66 -2.52 -2.60 6.54
C ARG A 66 -3.72 -1.80 7.03
N VAL A 67 -4.69 -1.64 6.13
CA VAL A 67 -6.06 -1.21 6.44
C VAL A 67 -7.04 -2.17 5.74
N ALA A 68 -8.15 -2.48 6.38
CA ALA A 68 -9.26 -3.21 5.77
C ALA A 68 -10.56 -2.78 6.44
N TYR A 69 -11.59 -2.51 5.64
CA TYR A 69 -12.86 -2.02 6.12
C TYR A 69 -13.98 -2.32 5.13
N ILE A 70 -15.22 -2.28 5.61
CA ILE A 70 -16.42 -2.30 4.77
C ILE A 70 -16.85 -0.84 4.59
N PRO A 71 -16.91 -0.31 3.35
CA PRO A 71 -17.34 1.06 3.10
C PRO A 71 -18.73 1.33 3.70
N SER A 72 -18.95 2.51 4.26
CA SER A 72 -20.28 2.93 4.71
C SER A 72 -21.11 3.56 3.59
N ALA A 73 -20.43 4.06 2.55
CA ALA A 73 -20.98 4.60 1.30
C ALA A 73 -19.94 4.47 0.17
N ASP A 74 -20.37 4.61 -1.09
CA ASP A 74 -19.50 4.63 -2.28
C ASP A 74 -18.58 5.87 -2.39
N THR A 75 -18.78 6.83 -1.48
CA THR A 75 -17.98 8.05 -1.31
C THR A 75 -17.05 8.00 -0.09
N ASP A 76 -17.02 6.87 0.62
CA ASP A 76 -16.25 6.69 1.85
C ASP A 76 -14.78 6.39 1.55
N TRP A 77 -13.92 7.40 1.71
CA TRP A 77 -12.47 7.27 1.55
C TRP A 77 -11.79 7.07 2.89
N HIS A 78 -11.00 6.00 3.01
CA HIS A 78 -10.23 5.68 4.21
C HIS A 78 -8.74 5.67 3.92
N LEU A 79 -7.99 6.04 4.95
CA LEU A 79 -6.55 6.23 4.88
C LEU A 79 -5.80 4.93 5.21
N LEU A 80 -4.92 4.52 4.32
CA LEU A 80 -3.75 3.72 4.66
C LEU A 80 -2.60 4.69 4.91
N SER A 81 -2.26 4.95 6.18
CA SER A 81 -1.10 5.79 6.48
C SER A 81 -0.39 5.33 7.74
N GLY A 82 0.92 5.53 7.77
CA GLY A 82 1.73 5.18 8.91
C GLY A 82 3.22 5.30 8.65
N TYR A 83 3.99 4.92 9.66
CA TYR A 83 5.44 4.87 9.59
C TYR A 83 5.99 3.63 10.27
N LYS A 84 7.13 3.13 9.76
CA LYS A 84 7.83 1.99 10.34
C LYS A 84 9.33 2.22 10.31
N GLY A 85 9.99 2.11 11.47
CA GLY A 85 11.43 1.97 11.55
C GLY A 85 11.84 0.51 11.25
N LYS A 86 12.77 0.31 10.33
CA LYS A 86 13.31 -1.01 9.97
C LYS A 86 14.81 -0.91 9.73
N ASN A 87 15.57 -1.88 10.24
CA ASN A 87 16.91 -2.12 9.73
C ASN A 87 16.76 -2.87 8.39
N ILE A 88 17.39 -2.34 7.35
CA ILE A 88 17.38 -2.89 5.99
C ILE A 88 18.83 -3.25 5.64
N ALA A 89 19.04 -4.49 5.22
CA ALA A 89 20.34 -5.01 4.84
C ALA A 89 20.89 -4.32 3.58
N ALA A 90 22.17 -4.54 3.27
CA ALA A 90 22.68 -4.21 1.94
C ALA A 90 22.10 -5.20 0.92
N GLY A 91 21.71 -4.71 -0.25
CA GLY A 91 21.08 -5.51 -1.29
C GLY A 91 19.90 -4.82 -1.97
N GLU A 92 19.24 -5.52 -2.88
CA GLU A 92 18.01 -5.04 -3.52
C GLU A 92 16.80 -5.36 -2.63
N HIS A 93 15.96 -4.35 -2.42
CA HIS A 93 14.75 -4.44 -1.63
C HIS A 93 13.55 -3.92 -2.44
N THR A 94 12.39 -4.52 -2.22
CA THR A 94 11.14 -4.14 -2.89
C THR A 94 10.10 -3.69 -1.87
N LEU A 95 9.69 -2.42 -1.96
CA LEU A 95 8.56 -1.87 -1.21
C LEU A 95 7.33 -1.80 -2.12
N LYS A 96 6.18 -2.28 -1.65
CA LYS A 96 4.93 -2.22 -2.41
C LYS A 96 3.79 -1.63 -1.60
N ILE A 97 2.94 -0.82 -2.23
CA ILE A 97 1.56 -0.58 -1.78
C ILE A 97 0.66 -1.44 -2.65
N GLN A 98 -0.17 -2.24 -2.02
CA GLN A 98 -1.07 -3.18 -2.68
C GLN A 98 -2.50 -2.99 -2.18
N PHE A 99 -3.48 -3.34 -3.01
CA PHE A 99 -4.90 -3.26 -2.68
C PHE A 99 -5.69 -4.41 -3.28
N ALA A 100 -6.81 -4.77 -2.65
CA ALA A 100 -7.67 -5.86 -3.05
C ALA A 100 -9.10 -5.67 -2.54
N VAL A 101 -10.00 -6.50 -3.07
CA VAL A 101 -11.38 -6.62 -2.59
C VAL A 101 -11.59 -7.96 -1.88
N GLU A 102 -12.63 -8.07 -1.05
CA GLU A 102 -13.05 -9.36 -0.48
C GLU A 102 -13.68 -10.28 -1.54
N HIS A 103 -14.36 -9.69 -2.52
CA HIS A 103 -15.16 -10.41 -3.52
C HIS A 103 -15.20 -9.65 -4.84
N SER A 104 -15.23 -10.36 -5.97
CA SER A 104 -15.11 -9.77 -7.32
C SER A 104 -16.30 -8.92 -7.79
N SER A 105 -17.37 -8.88 -7.00
CA SER A 105 -18.50 -7.96 -7.20
C SER A 105 -18.25 -6.57 -6.63
N GLN A 106 -17.21 -6.40 -5.81
CA GLN A 106 -16.81 -5.12 -5.23
C GLN A 106 -15.75 -4.49 -6.12
N THR A 107 -15.78 -3.16 -6.25
CA THR A 107 -14.71 -2.38 -6.87
C THR A 107 -13.98 -1.62 -5.77
N ALA A 108 -12.69 -1.87 -5.60
CA ALA A 108 -11.82 -1.02 -4.79
C ALA A 108 -11.15 0.02 -5.69
N THR A 109 -11.13 1.27 -5.24
CA THR A 109 -10.38 2.37 -5.86
C THR A 109 -9.28 2.81 -4.88
N ILE A 110 -8.06 3.06 -5.39
CA ILE A 110 -6.94 3.56 -4.61
C ILE A 110 -6.30 4.77 -5.31
N ARG A 111 -5.87 5.75 -4.52
CA ARG A 111 -5.15 6.95 -4.98
C ARG A 111 -4.03 7.35 -4.02
N ARG A 112 -3.25 8.37 -4.43
CA ARG A 112 -2.11 8.91 -3.68
C ARG A 112 -2.46 9.33 -2.26
#